data_AF-A0A3N5VFD0-F1
#
_entry.id   AF-A0A3N5VFD0-F1
#
_cell.length_a   1.000
_cell.length_b   1.000
_cell.length_c   1.000
_cell.angle_alpha   90.00
_cell.angle_beta   90.00
_cell.angle_gamma   90.00
#
_symmetry.space_group_name_H-M   'P 1'
#
loop_
_entity.id
_entity.type
_entity.pdbx_description
1 polymer ?
#
loop_
_entity_poly.entity_id
_entity_poly.type
_entity_poly.pdbx_seq_one_letter_code
_entity_poly.pdbx_strand_id
1 'polypeptide(L)' 'ELCGLAAKAIKKGDKFALPGFVTVKVRPRKARIGRNPQTGAAIKIPAKKVVKALPAKALKDIIASKKK' A
#
# COMPACT_ATOMS: atom_id res chain seq x y z
N GLU A 1 -9.78 -16.56 -6.86
CA GLU A 1 -8.80 -17.26 -5.99
C GLU A 1 -7.73 -16.34 -5.34
N LEU A 2 -6.80 -15.75 -6.09
CA LEU A 2 -5.61 -15.09 -5.52
C LEU A 2 -5.91 -13.84 -4.67
N CYS A 3 -6.88 -13.00 -5.08
CA CYS A 3 -7.35 -11.88 -4.27
C CYS A 3 -8.00 -12.30 -2.94
N GLY A 4 -8.66 -13.45 -2.90
CA GLY A 4 -9.30 -13.97 -1.67
C GLY A 4 -8.27 -14.42 -0.64
N LEU A 5 -7.22 -15.12 -1.08
CA LEU A 5 -6.08 -15.52 -0.24
C LEU A 5 -5.32 -14.30 0.27
N ALA A 6 -5.04 -13.32 -0.59
CA ALA A 6 -4.41 -12.07 -0.19
C ALA A 6 -5.27 -11.31 0.83
N ALA A 7 -6.58 -11.19 0.61
CA ALA A 7 -7.48 -10.53 1.55
C ALA A 7 -7.53 -11.22 2.93
N LYS A 8 -7.49 -12.56 2.96
CA LYS A 8 -7.43 -13.34 4.21
C LYS A 8 -6.09 -13.13 4.94
N ALA A 9 -4.96 -13.19 4.24
CA ALA A 9 -3.63 -12.94 4.83
C ALA A 9 -3.49 -11.51 5.37
N ILE A 10 -3.93 -10.52 4.58
CA ILE A 10 -3.89 -9.10 4.94
C ILE A 10 -4.82 -8.79 6.12
N LYS A 11 -6.00 -9.43 6.21
CA LYS A 11 -6.91 -9.30 7.37
C LYS A 11 -6.29 -9.85 8.65
N LYS A 12 -5.52 -10.94 8.58
CA LYS A 12 -4.80 -11.53 9.71
C LYS A 12 -3.59 -10.70 10.18
N GLY A 13 -3.23 -9.64 9.44
CA GLY A 13 -2.08 -8.79 9.75
C GLY A 13 -0.78 -9.29 9.13
N ASP A 14 -0.83 -10.37 8.36
CA ASP A 14 0.33 -10.97 7.71
C ASP A 14 0.71 -10.21 6.45
N LYS A 15 2.02 -10.18 6.19
CA LYS A 15 2.59 -9.67 4.95
C LYS A 15 2.34 -10.72 3.87
N PHE A 16 1.60 -10.38 2.82
CA PHE A 16 1.43 -11.26 1.67
C PHE A 16 2.56 -10.98 0.67
N ALA A 17 3.57 -11.84 0.63
CA ALA A 17 4.64 -11.75 -0.36
C ALA A 17 4.33 -12.66 -1.54
N LEU A 18 4.15 -12.09 -2.73
CA LEU A 18 4.21 -12.84 -3.97
C LEU A 18 5.64 -12.76 -4.50
N PRO A 19 6.41 -13.88 -4.49
CA PRO A 19 7.77 -13.91 -5.00
C PRO A 19 7.86 -13.35 -6.41
N GLY A 20 8.85 -12.49 -6.68
CA GLY A 20 9.07 -11.92 -8.02
C GLY A 20 8.12 -10.78 -8.43
N PHE A 21 7.00 -10.54 -7.73
CA PHE A 21 6.01 -9.53 -8.13
C PHE A 21 5.82 -8.43 -7.09
N VAL A 22 5.10 -8.69 -6.00
CA VAL A 22 4.70 -7.65 -5.04
C VAL A 22 4.64 -8.23 -3.62
N THR A 23 5.19 -7.48 -2.66
CA THR A 23 4.93 -7.68 -1.23
C THR A 23 3.87 -6.70 -0.76
N VAL A 24 2.71 -7.22 -0.34
CA VAL A 24 1.62 -6.43 0.20
C VAL A 24 1.69 -6.43 1.73
N LYS A 25 1.70 -5.24 2.34
CA LYS A 25 1.71 -5.08 3.80
C LYS A 25 0.65 -4.10 4.27
N VAL A 26 0.03 -4.38 5.42
CA VAL A 26 -0.85 -3.42 6.10
C VAL A 26 0.00 -2.46 6.92
N ARG A 27 -0.19 -1.16 6.73
CA ARG A 27 0.42 -0.13 7.58
C ARG A 27 -0.68 0.67 8.29
N PRO A 28 -0.58 0.87 9.61
CA PRO A 28 -1.43 1.85 10.28
C PRO A 28 -1.05 3.25 9.79
N ARG A 29 -2.02 4.00 9.27
CA ARG A 29 -1.87 5.42 8.95
C ARG A 29 -2.45 6.22 10.10
N LYS A 30 -1.60 6.99 10.78
CA LYS A 30 -1.99 7.83 11.94
C LYS A 30 -3.02 8.88 11.51
N ALA A 31 -3.87 9.27 12.47
CA ALA A 31 -4.77 10.39 12.30
C ALA A 31 -3.95 11.66 12.01
N ARG A 32 -4.44 12.49 11.10
CA ARG A 32 -3.80 13.75 10.75
C ARG A 32 -4.84 14.77 10.37
N ILE A 33 -4.49 16.04 10.52
CA ILE A 33 -5.32 17.14 10.06
C ILE A 33 -5.00 17.34 8.58
N GLY A 34 -5.99 17.12 7.72
CA GLY A 34 -5.95 17.46 6.30
C GLY A 34 -6.63 18.80 6.07
N ARG A 35 -6.53 19.30 4.85
CA ARG A 35 -7.20 20.51 4.40
C ARG A 35 -8.14 20.16 3.26
N ASN A 36 -9.37 20.64 3.29
CA ASN A 36 -10.27 20.47 2.16
C ASN A 36 -9.72 21.27 0.97
N PRO A 37 -9.39 20.64 -0.17
CA PRO A 37 -8.87 21.37 -1.34
C PRO A 37 -9.88 22.38 -1.91
N GLN A 38 -11.18 22.24 -1.64
CA GLN A 38 -12.22 23.13 -2.16
C GLN A 38 -12.55 24.31 -1.22
N THR A 39 -12.46 24.13 0.10
CA THR A 39 -12.89 25.14 1.09
C THR A 39 -11.80 25.61 2.05
N GLY A 40 -10.61 25.00 2.01
CA GLY A 40 -9.49 25.36 2.88
C GLY A 40 -9.68 25.00 4.36
N ALA A 41 -10.84 24.48 4.75
CA ALA A 41 -11.15 24.09 6.12
C ALA A 41 -10.29 22.90 6.58
N ALA A 42 -9.91 22.90 7.85
CA ALA A 42 -9.17 21.81 8.47
C ALA A 42 -10.11 20.62 8.76
N ILE A 43 -9.85 19.47 8.14
CA ILE A 43 -10.62 18.24 8.34
C ILE A 43 -9.74 17.25 9.11
N LYS A 44 -10.26 16.71 10.21
CA LYS A 44 -9.61 15.60 10.93
C LYS A 44 -9.78 14.31 10.12
N ILE A 45 -8.69 13.75 9.64
CA ILE A 45 -8.67 12.45 8.96
C ILE A 45 -8.37 11.38 10.01
N PRO A 46 -9.31 10.45 10.29
CA PRO A 46 -9.12 9.42 11.31
C PRO A 46 -8.03 8.43 10.94
N ALA A 47 -7.50 7.73 11.95
CA ALA A 47 -6.52 6.67 11.74
C ALA A 47 -7.15 5.51 10.95
N LYS A 48 -6.48 5.07 9.89
CA LYS A 48 -6.96 3.98 9.05
C LYS A 48 -5.87 2.99 8.70
N LYS A 49 -6.24 1.72 8.54
CA LYS A 49 -5.35 0.68 8.01
C LYS A 49 -5.29 0.85 6.51
N VAL A 50 -4.08 1.00 5.96
CA VAL A 50 -3.88 1.15 4.51
C VAL A 50 -3.02 -0.01 4.02
N VAL A 51 -3.42 -0.58 2.90
CA VAL A 51 -2.66 -1.62 2.21
C VAL A 51 -1.59 -0.93 1.37
N LYS A 52 -0.31 -1.29 1.60
CA LYS A 52 0.82 -0.83 0.79
C LYS A 52 1.40 -2.01 0.03
N ALA A 53 1.30 -1.96 -1.29
CA ALA A 53 2.02 -2.85 -2.20
C ALA A 53 3.45 -2.32 -2.39
N LEU A 54 4.44 -3.17 -2.14
CA LEU A 54 5.84 -2.93 -2.48
C LEU A 54 6.18 -3.82 -3.67
N PRO A 55 6.49 -3.24 -4.84
CA PRO A 55 6.94 -4.04 -5.97
C PRO A 55 8.28 -4.69 -5.64
N ALA A 56 8.45 -5.93 -6.08
CA ALA A 56 9.68 -6.68 -5.97
C ALA A 56 10.80 -5.96 -6.72
N LYS A 57 12.03 -6.13 -6.24
CA LYS A 57 13.22 -5.53 -6.85
C LYS A 57 13.36 -5.97 -8.32
N ALA A 58 13.08 -7.25 -8.61
CA ALA A 58 13.07 -7.79 -9.96
C ALA A 58 12.13 -7.02 -10.92
N LEU A 59 10.89 -6.69 -10.52
CA LEU A 59 9.99 -5.89 -11.36
C LEU A 59 10.50 -4.46 -11.55
N LYS A 60 11.06 -3.85 -10.51
CA LYS A 60 11.63 -2.52 -10.61
C LYS A 60 12.84 -2.51 -11.53
N ASP A 61 13.69 -3.52 -11.48
CA ASP A 61 14.89 -3.61 -12.30
C ASP A 61 14.53 -3.83 -13.78
N ILE A 62 13.46 -4.58 -14.09
CA ILE A 62 12.93 -4.73 -15.46
C ILE A 62 12.35 -3.42 -16.00
N ILE A 63 11.55 -2.71 -15.19
CA ILE A 63 10.87 -1.47 -15.62
C ILE A 63 11.82 -0.27 -15.62
N ALA A 64 12.73 -0.20 -14.66
CA ALA A 64 13.75 0.85 -14.55
C ALA A 64 14.97 0.54 -15.43
N SER A 65 14.76 -0.15 -16.56
CA SER A 65 15.72 -0.17 -17.66
C SER A 65 16.09 1.27 -17.97
N LYS A 66 17.25 1.69 -17.45
CA LYS A 66 18.06 2.73 -18.08
C LYS A 66 18.22 2.23 -19.52
N LYS A 67 17.43 2.78 -20.44
CA LYS A 67 17.93 3.02 -21.79
C LYS A 67 19.21 3.82 -21.60
N LYS A 68 20.34 3.11 -21.61
CA LYS A 68 21.62 3.69 -21.94
C LYS A 68 21.87 3.33 -23.40
#